data_AF-A0A7S4W4N1-F1
#
_entry.id   AF-A0A7S4W4N1-F1
#
_cell.length_a   1.000
_cell.length_b   1.000
_cell.length_c   1.000
_cell.angle_alpha   90.00
_cell.angle_beta   90.00
_cell.angle_gamma   90.00
#
_symmetry.space_group_name_H-M   'P 1'
#
loop_
_entity.id
_entity.type
_entity.pdbx_description
1 polymer ?
#
loop_
_entity_poly.entity_id
_entity_poly.type
_entity_poly.pdbx_seq_one_letter_code
_entity_poly.pdbx_strand_id
1 'polypeptide(L)'
;LKCTQVVAAAPSVRVSALPPPSSVGGGCGQMQHIARPLAAPLRAVLAPSVTATSGPCAQQLRHRQWLFPMATKGWKPERFDTEGDALRFARKGKRIPLWKLRVATNIPRAFLEMVERGDARLVPSQRAEVERFLGVPLKSRRKSRIDRTP
;
A
#
# COMPACT_ATOMS: atom_id res chain seq x y z
N LEU A 1 -47.45 17.02 22.28
CA LEU A 1 -47.58 15.65 21.76
C LEU A 1 -48.25 15.69 20.40
N LYS A 2 -47.50 15.56 19.30
CA LYS A 2 -48.03 15.24 17.96
C LYS A 2 -46.90 14.59 17.17
N CYS A 3 -46.95 13.26 17.13
CA CYS A 3 -46.09 12.39 16.33
C CYS A 3 -46.58 12.40 14.88
N THR A 4 -45.69 12.70 13.94
CA THR A 4 -45.94 12.45 12.52
C THR A 4 -44.81 11.54 12.01
N GLN A 5 -45.13 10.26 11.83
CA GLN A 5 -44.25 9.31 11.17
C GLN A 5 -44.40 9.47 9.65
N VAL A 6 -43.29 9.65 8.95
CA VAL A 6 -43.20 9.52 7.50
C VAL A 6 -42.39 8.25 7.23
N VAL A 7 -43.08 7.22 6.75
CA VAL A 7 -42.48 5.98 6.23
C VAL A 7 -42.30 6.19 4.73
N ALA A 8 -41.07 6.08 4.22
CA ALA A 8 -40.79 6.08 2.79
C ALA A 8 -39.84 4.94 2.42
N ALA A 9 -40.20 4.29 1.32
CA ALA A 9 -39.81 2.97 0.86
C ALA A 9 -38.31 2.79 0.51
N ALA A 10 -37.80 1.59 0.78
CA ALA A 10 -36.52 1.09 0.28
C ALA A 10 -36.69 0.50 -1.14
N PRO A 11 -35.86 0.86 -2.12
CA PRO A 11 -35.74 0.09 -3.36
C PRO A 11 -34.74 -1.05 -3.20
N SER A 12 -35.29 -2.26 -3.36
CA SER A 12 -34.59 -3.52 -3.58
C SER A 12 -33.83 -3.47 -4.91
N VAL A 13 -32.49 -3.61 -4.89
CA VAL A 13 -31.69 -3.76 -6.11
C VAL A 13 -31.02 -5.11 -6.12
N ARG A 14 -31.28 -5.81 -7.23
CA ARG A 14 -31.01 -7.22 -7.50
C ARG A 14 -29.52 -7.56 -7.54
N VAL A 15 -29.24 -8.73 -7.00
CA VAL A 15 -28.05 -9.55 -7.21
C VAL A 15 -28.02 -10.02 -8.68
N SER A 16 -26.92 -9.76 -9.38
CA SER A 16 -26.57 -10.46 -10.61
C SER A 16 -25.25 -11.20 -10.40
N ALA A 17 -25.32 -12.51 -10.58
CA ALA A 17 -24.21 -13.45 -10.47
C ALA A 17 -23.74 -13.91 -11.86
N LEU A 18 -22.45 -14.28 -11.93
CA LEU A 18 -21.74 -15.16 -12.89
C LEU A 18 -21.41 -14.59 -14.29
N PRO A 19 -20.37 -15.10 -15.01
CA PRO A 19 -19.54 -16.32 -14.81
C PRO A 19 -17.99 -16.16 -14.97
N PRO A 20 -17.14 -17.11 -14.49
CA PRO A 20 -15.86 -17.52 -15.13
C PRO A 20 -16.12 -18.78 -16.02
N PRO A 21 -15.17 -19.42 -16.76
CA PRO A 21 -13.72 -19.24 -16.94
C PRO A 21 -13.26 -19.24 -18.43
N SER A 22 -12.00 -18.87 -18.70
CA SER A 22 -11.33 -19.20 -19.98
C SER A 22 -9.90 -19.68 -19.74
N SER A 23 -9.74 -21.01 -19.71
CA SER A 23 -8.48 -21.73 -19.91
C SER A 23 -8.11 -21.73 -21.39
N VAL A 24 -6.88 -21.39 -21.75
CA VAL A 24 -6.28 -21.76 -23.04
C VAL A 24 -4.78 -22.07 -22.85
N GLY A 25 -4.39 -23.30 -23.24
CA GLY A 25 -3.09 -23.77 -23.77
C GLY A 25 -1.81 -23.49 -22.98
N GLY A 26 -0.94 -24.47 -22.67
CA GLY A 26 -0.53 -25.62 -23.49
C GLY A 26 0.87 -25.34 -24.05
N GLY A 27 1.88 -26.15 -23.68
CA GLY A 27 3.22 -26.00 -24.25
C GLY A 27 4.33 -26.70 -23.46
N CYS A 28 4.40 -28.01 -23.60
CA CYS A 28 5.53 -28.87 -23.29
C CYS A 28 6.74 -28.54 -24.19
N GLY A 29 7.95 -28.62 -23.62
CA GLY A 29 9.19 -28.42 -24.36
C GLY A 29 10.42 -28.85 -23.55
N GLN A 30 10.53 -30.16 -23.31
CA GLN A 30 11.83 -30.79 -23.07
C GLN A 30 12.57 -30.91 -24.40
N MET A 31 13.85 -30.54 -24.46
CA MET A 31 14.85 -31.29 -25.22
C MET A 31 16.24 -31.11 -24.58
N GLN A 32 16.80 -32.24 -24.16
CA GLN A 32 18.19 -32.42 -23.77
C GLN A 32 19.02 -32.81 -25.01
N HIS A 33 20.33 -32.99 -24.78
CA HIS A 33 21.40 -33.50 -25.66
C HIS A 33 22.10 -32.39 -26.49
N ILE A 34 23.43 -32.30 -26.56
CA ILE A 34 24.42 -33.33 -26.96
C ILE A 34 25.79 -33.07 -26.29
N ALA A 35 26.60 -34.14 -26.20
CA ALA A 35 27.87 -34.31 -25.50
C ALA A 35 29.16 -33.72 -26.17
N ARG A 36 30.16 -33.38 -25.31
CA ARG A 36 31.65 -33.61 -25.27
C ARG A 36 32.38 -34.20 -26.53
N PRO A 37 33.76 -34.18 -26.68
CA PRO A 37 34.88 -33.71 -25.80
C PRO A 37 36.19 -33.16 -26.50
N LEU A 38 37.24 -32.92 -25.67
CA LEU A 38 38.72 -32.98 -25.89
C LEU A 38 39.52 -31.78 -26.48
N ALA A 39 40.35 -31.14 -25.63
CA ALA A 39 41.83 -31.05 -25.73
C ALA A 39 42.41 -30.00 -24.73
N ALA A 40 43.40 -30.41 -23.90
CA ALA A 40 44.28 -29.55 -23.09
C ALA A 40 45.59 -29.24 -23.91
N PRO A 41 46.63 -28.49 -23.47
CA PRO A 41 46.95 -27.99 -22.11
C PRO A 41 47.74 -26.62 -22.00
N LEU A 42 48.06 -26.24 -20.74
CA LEU A 42 49.21 -25.44 -20.25
C LEU A 42 49.28 -23.88 -20.34
N ARG A 43 49.46 -23.32 -19.13
CA ARG A 43 50.22 -22.11 -18.71
C ARG A 43 49.74 -20.71 -19.14
N ALA A 44 49.36 -19.90 -18.15
CA ALA A 44 50.12 -18.74 -17.65
C ALA A 44 49.24 -17.91 -16.69
N VAL A 45 49.65 -17.74 -15.44
CA VAL A 45 50.12 -16.46 -14.85
C VAL A 45 48.98 -15.49 -14.47
N LEU A 46 48.91 -15.21 -13.17
CA LEU A 46 48.30 -14.06 -12.48
C LEU A 46 46.91 -13.57 -12.93
N ALA A 47 45.91 -13.87 -12.09
CA ALA A 47 45.15 -12.88 -11.32
C ALA A 47 43.88 -13.57 -10.80
N PRO A 48 43.50 -13.45 -9.51
CA PRO A 48 42.11 -13.63 -9.15
C PRO A 48 41.34 -12.48 -9.79
N SER A 49 40.98 -12.67 -11.06
CA SER A 49 39.93 -11.92 -11.71
C SER A 49 38.66 -12.25 -10.94
N VAL A 50 38.36 -11.39 -9.96
CA VAL A 50 37.05 -11.31 -9.34
C VAL A 50 36.11 -11.02 -10.50
N THR A 51 35.52 -12.08 -11.05
CA THR A 51 34.36 -11.99 -11.91
C THR A 51 33.29 -11.41 -11.01
N ALA A 52 33.21 -10.08 -11.04
CA ALA A 52 32.11 -9.33 -10.48
C ALA A 52 30.87 -9.81 -11.21
N THR A 53 30.28 -10.88 -10.68
CA THR A 53 28.97 -11.36 -11.03
C THR A 53 28.06 -10.24 -10.56
N SER A 54 27.81 -9.27 -11.44
CA SER A 54 26.81 -8.24 -11.26
C SER A 54 25.44 -8.92 -11.34
N GLY A 55 25.11 -9.67 -10.29
CA GLY A 55 23.73 -10.07 -10.05
C GLY A 55 22.86 -8.81 -9.93
N PRO A 56 21.52 -8.93 -10.09
CA PRO A 56 20.59 -7.81 -10.00
C PRO A 56 20.41 -7.28 -8.56
N CYS A 57 21.47 -7.26 -7.75
CA CYS A 57 21.43 -6.84 -6.35
C CYS A 57 21.36 -5.32 -6.19
N ALA A 58 21.78 -4.54 -7.19
CA ALA A 58 21.72 -3.07 -7.13
C ALA A 58 20.30 -2.49 -7.34
N GLN A 59 19.39 -3.24 -7.97
CA GLN A 59 18.02 -2.77 -8.24
C GLN A 59 17.05 -3.05 -7.08
N GLN A 60 17.36 -4.04 -6.22
CA GLN A 60 16.50 -4.42 -5.09
C GLN A 60 16.44 -3.40 -3.95
N LEU A 61 17.39 -2.46 -3.84
CA LEU A 61 17.42 -1.52 -2.72
C LEU A 61 16.55 -0.27 -2.90
N ARG A 62 16.23 0.13 -4.15
CA ARG A 62 15.37 1.31 -4.39
C ARG A 62 13.92 1.09 -3.99
N HIS A 63 13.45 -0.16 -3.99
CA HIS A 63 12.10 -0.49 -3.54
C HIS A 63 11.95 -0.56 -2.01
N ARG A 64 13.05 -0.69 -1.25
CA ARG A 64 13.01 -0.86 0.22
C ARG A 64 12.94 0.45 1.02
N GLN A 65 13.10 1.62 0.38
CA GLN A 65 13.03 2.93 1.07
C GLN A 65 11.70 3.19 1.80
N TRP A 66 10.65 2.43 1.47
CA TRP A 66 9.31 2.61 2.03
C TRP A 66 8.95 1.56 3.07
N LEU A 67 9.82 0.59 3.34
CA LEU A 67 9.43 -0.56 4.17
C LEU A 67 9.14 -0.15 5.62
N PHE A 68 9.87 0.80 6.21
CA PHE A 68 9.52 1.35 7.54
C PHE A 68 10.10 2.75 7.73
N PRO A 69 9.44 3.81 7.26
CA PRO A 69 9.88 5.16 7.58
C PRO A 69 9.50 5.47 9.03
N MET A 70 10.46 5.37 9.95
CA MET A 70 10.29 5.82 11.33
C MET A 70 9.66 7.22 11.38
N ALA A 71 8.88 7.48 12.44
CA ALA A 71 8.21 8.75 12.64
C ALA A 71 9.18 9.90 12.36
N THR A 72 8.85 10.74 11.37
CA THR A 72 9.68 11.90 11.00
C THR A 72 9.94 12.73 12.25
N LYS A 73 11.22 12.99 12.57
CA LYS A 73 11.64 13.77 13.73
C LYS A 73 10.79 15.04 13.84
N GLY A 74 10.07 15.21 14.95
CA GLY A 74 9.21 16.37 15.18
C GLY A 74 7.76 16.25 14.68
N TRP A 75 7.27 15.07 14.33
CA TRP A 75 5.85 14.86 14.02
C TRP A 75 4.95 15.17 15.23
N LYS A 76 4.03 16.13 15.08
CA LYS A 76 3.05 16.49 16.10
C LYS A 76 1.63 16.46 15.48
N PRO A 77 0.82 15.43 15.75
CA PRO A 77 -0.51 15.30 15.14
C PRO A 77 -1.46 16.42 15.56
N GLU A 78 -1.21 17.07 16.70
CA GLU A 78 -2.01 18.16 17.25
C GLU A 78 -1.94 19.45 16.41
N ARG A 79 -0.88 19.63 15.59
CA ARG A 79 -0.71 20.82 14.74
C ARG A 79 -1.65 20.88 13.55
N PHE A 80 -2.20 19.75 13.14
CA PHE A 80 -3.09 19.68 12.00
C PHE A 80 -4.52 19.92 12.46
N ASP A 81 -5.33 20.68 11.73
CA ASP A 81 -6.72 20.90 12.08
C ASP A 81 -7.54 19.62 11.88
N THR A 82 -7.36 19.00 10.71
CA THR A 82 -8.07 17.81 10.27
C THR A 82 -7.16 16.59 10.14
N GLU A 83 -7.76 15.39 10.12
CA GLU A 83 -7.06 14.15 9.79
C GLU A 83 -6.55 14.16 8.33
N GLY A 84 -7.31 14.77 7.42
CA GLY A 84 -6.95 14.94 6.01
C GLY A 84 -5.66 15.76 5.82
N ASP A 85 -5.49 16.83 6.59
CA ASP A 85 -4.28 17.65 6.55
C ASP A 85 -3.04 16.88 7.01
N ALA A 86 -3.18 16.12 8.11
CA ALA A 86 -2.12 15.25 8.60
C ALA A 86 -1.74 14.20 7.56
N LEU A 87 -2.72 13.55 6.94
CA LEU A 87 -2.51 12.57 5.87
C LEU A 87 -1.79 13.18 4.67
N ARG A 88 -2.28 14.33 4.19
CA ARG A 88 -1.72 15.07 3.06
C ARG A 88 -0.27 15.50 3.32
N PHE A 89 0.02 16.01 4.53
CA PHE A 89 1.35 16.43 4.92
C PHE A 89 2.32 15.24 5.06
N ALA A 90 1.91 14.16 5.73
CA ALA A 90 2.70 12.93 5.84
C ALA A 90 3.07 12.37 4.46
N ARG A 91 2.07 12.29 3.58
CA ARG A 91 2.21 11.78 2.23
C ARG A 91 3.15 12.65 1.39
N LYS A 92 2.96 13.97 1.39
CA LYS A 92 3.81 14.92 0.65
C LYS A 92 5.24 14.92 1.16
N GLY A 93 5.43 14.90 2.49
CA GLY A 93 6.76 14.83 3.11
C GLY A 93 7.53 13.56 2.70
N LYS A 94 6.82 12.44 2.56
CA LYS A 94 7.37 11.17 2.09
C LYS A 94 7.27 10.99 0.57
N ARG A 95 6.80 11.98 -0.21
CA ARG A 95 6.60 11.86 -1.68
C ARG A 95 5.82 10.60 -2.11
N ILE A 96 4.87 10.15 -1.29
CA ILE A 96 4.06 8.96 -1.59
C ILE A 96 2.87 9.40 -2.48
N PRO A 97 2.64 8.81 -3.65
CA PRO A 97 1.44 9.09 -4.43
C PRO A 97 0.23 8.33 -3.88
N LEU A 98 -0.99 8.87 -4.07
CA LEU A 98 -2.24 8.27 -3.58
C LEU A 98 -2.49 6.86 -4.13
N TRP A 99 -2.11 6.58 -5.38
CA TRP A 99 -2.26 5.25 -5.96
C TRP A 99 -1.45 4.18 -5.20
N LYS A 100 -0.29 4.55 -4.66
CA LYS A 100 0.55 3.63 -3.88
C LYS A 100 -0.03 3.43 -2.49
N LEU A 101 -0.57 4.48 -1.89
CA LEU A 101 -1.29 4.39 -0.63
C LEU A 101 -2.50 3.45 -0.76
N ARG A 102 -3.30 3.60 -1.84
CA ARG A 102 -4.40 2.69 -2.18
C ARG A 102 -3.96 1.23 -2.21
N VAL A 103 -2.86 0.92 -2.89
CA VAL A 103 -2.36 -0.46 -3.01
C VAL A 103 -1.91 -1.00 -1.65
N ALA A 104 -1.30 -0.15 -0.82
CA ALA A 104 -0.77 -0.57 0.48
C ALA A 104 -1.86 -0.80 1.55
N THR A 105 -2.92 0.02 1.54
CA THR A 105 -3.97 -0.02 2.59
C THR A 105 -5.29 -0.58 2.08
N ASN A 106 -5.38 -0.97 0.81
CA ASN A 106 -6.60 -1.43 0.17
C ASN A 106 -7.80 -0.44 0.27
N ILE A 107 -7.53 0.86 0.45
CA ILE A 107 -8.56 1.91 0.53
C ILE A 107 -8.72 2.56 -0.85
N PRO A 108 -9.95 2.70 -1.39
CA PRO A 108 -10.15 3.27 -2.72
C PRO A 108 -9.61 4.71 -2.80
N ARG A 109 -8.98 5.03 -3.94
CA ARG A 109 -8.33 6.32 -4.17
C ARG A 109 -9.30 7.50 -4.00
N ALA A 110 -10.51 7.39 -4.53
CA ALA A 110 -11.53 8.44 -4.41
C ALA A 110 -11.86 8.75 -2.94
N PHE A 111 -11.89 7.73 -2.08
CA PHE A 111 -12.10 7.92 -0.64
C PHE A 111 -10.92 8.61 0.03
N LEU A 112 -9.69 8.23 -0.31
CA LEU A 112 -8.50 8.93 0.18
C LEU A 112 -8.49 10.42 -0.26
N GLU A 113 -8.95 10.73 -1.47
CA GLU A 113 -9.09 12.11 -1.95
C GLU A 113 -10.15 12.89 -1.14
N MET A 114 -11.30 12.29 -0.82
CA MET A 114 -12.30 12.90 0.07
C MET A 114 -11.76 13.11 1.48
N VAL A 115 -10.95 12.18 2.00
CA VAL A 115 -10.29 12.33 3.30
C VAL A 115 -9.28 13.48 3.26
N GLU A 116 -8.45 13.60 2.21
CA GLU A 116 -7.48 14.72 2.08
C GLU A 116 -8.17 16.09 1.99
N ARG A 117 -9.40 16.14 1.46
CA ARG A 117 -10.24 17.35 1.43
C ARG A 117 -10.89 17.67 2.78
N GLY A 118 -11.00 16.67 3.66
CA GLY A 118 -11.71 16.78 4.94
C GLY A 118 -13.20 16.45 4.86
N ASP A 119 -13.69 16.00 3.70
CA ASP A 119 -15.10 15.63 3.47
C ASP A 119 -15.45 14.29 4.15
N ALA A 120 -14.47 13.40 4.23
CA ALA A 120 -14.60 12.06 4.81
C ALA A 120 -13.60 11.83 5.95
N ARG A 121 -13.87 10.79 6.76
CA ARG A 121 -13.00 10.37 7.86
C ARG A 121 -12.64 8.90 7.71
N LEU A 122 -11.43 8.53 8.12
CA LEU A 122 -11.01 7.14 8.11
C LEU A 122 -11.68 6.37 9.25
N VAL A 123 -12.08 5.13 8.95
CA VAL A 123 -12.49 4.16 9.97
C VAL A 123 -11.27 3.81 10.84
N PRO A 124 -11.40 3.54 12.15
CA PRO A 124 -10.25 3.26 13.01
C PRO A 124 -9.32 2.14 12.53
N SER A 125 -9.86 1.09 11.90
CA SER A 125 -9.08 0.00 11.28
C SER A 125 -8.24 0.49 10.09
N GLN A 126 -8.87 1.20 9.16
CA GLN A 126 -8.21 1.84 8.02
C GLN A 126 -7.15 2.84 8.47
N ARG A 127 -7.44 3.63 9.51
CA ARG A 127 -6.47 4.55 10.10
C ARG A 127 -5.24 3.81 10.60
N ALA A 128 -5.41 2.74 11.36
CA ALA A 128 -4.28 1.96 11.88
C ALA A 128 -3.40 1.40 10.75
N GLU A 129 -4.00 0.95 9.64
CA GLU A 129 -3.26 0.51 8.44
C GLU A 129 -2.50 1.65 7.77
N VAL A 130 -3.14 2.81 7.62
CA VAL A 130 -2.52 4.01 7.05
C VAL A 130 -1.38 4.50 7.95
N GLU A 131 -1.56 4.51 9.27
CA GLU A 131 -0.53 4.89 10.25
C GLU A 131 0.63 3.90 10.25
N ARG A 132 0.35 2.60 10.13
CA ARG A 132 1.37 1.56 10.01
C ARG A 132 2.21 1.74 8.74
N PHE A 133 1.56 2.03 7.61
CA PHE A 133 2.25 2.24 6.34
C PHE A 133 3.03 3.56 6.31
N LEU A 134 2.42 4.64 6.81
CA LEU A 134 3.04 5.95 6.86
C LEU A 134 4.04 6.07 8.01
N GLY A 135 4.04 5.20 9.01
CA GLY A 135 4.91 5.29 10.19
C GLY A 135 4.72 6.57 11.02
N VAL A 136 3.55 7.22 10.94
CA VAL A 136 3.22 8.41 11.74
C VAL A 136 1.79 8.31 12.27
N PRO A 137 1.53 8.72 13.52
CA PRO A 137 0.17 8.74 14.06
C PRO A 137 -0.62 9.87 13.39
N LEU A 138 -1.82 9.57 12.93
CA LEU A 138 -2.77 10.56 12.42
C LEU A 138 -3.55 11.14 13.60
N LYS A 139 -4.09 12.36 13.41
CA LYS A 139 -4.85 13.03 14.46
C LYS A 139 -6.12 12.24 14.78
N SER A 140 -6.19 11.71 15.99
CA SER A 140 -7.43 11.14 16.51
C SER A 140 -8.31 12.24 17.10
N ARG A 141 -9.58 12.31 16.68
CA ARG A 141 -10.55 13.20 17.33
C ARG A 141 -10.77 12.69 18.74
N ARG A 142 -10.50 13.54 19.74
CA ARG A 142 -10.91 13.26 21.12
C ARG A 142 -12.42 13.04 21.12
N LYS A 143 -12.86 11.90 21.68
CA LYS A 143 -14.28 11.68 21.94
C LYS A 143 -14.74 12.85 22.80
N SER A 144 -15.71 13.63 22.32
CA SER A 144 -16.34 14.64 23.17
C SER A 144 -16.93 13.89 24.34
N ARG A 145 -16.35 14.06 25.52
CA ARG A 145 -16.87 13.53 26.77
C ARG A 145 -18.21 14.24 26.99
N ILE A 146 -19.30 13.55 26.67
CA ILE A 146 -20.63 14.02 27.03
C ILE A 146 -20.74 13.67 28.50
N ASP A 147 -20.55 14.65 29.37
CA ASP A 147 -20.85 14.49 30.80
C ASP A 147 -22.37 14.34 30.90
N ARG A 148 -22.82 13.09 30.93
CA ARG A 148 -24.18 12.74 31.33
C ARG A 148 -24.21 12.79 32.85
N THR A 149 -24.43 13.98 33.39
CA THR A 149 -24.87 14.12 34.79
C THR A 149 -26.26 13.49 34.92
N PRO A 150 -26.47 12.60 35.91
CA PRO A 150 -27.74 11.89 36.13
C PRO A 150 -28.87 12.83 36.55
#